data_AF-A0ABD5TFK1-F1
#
_entry.id   AF-A0ABD5TFK1-F1
#
_cell.length_a   1.000
_cell.length_b   1.000
_cell.length_c   1.000
_cell.angle_alpha   90.00
_cell.angle_beta   90.00
_cell.angle_gamma   90.00
#
_symmetry.space_group_name_H-M   'P 1'
#
loop_
_entity.id
_entity.type
_entity.pdbx_description
1 polymer ?
#
loop_
_entity_poly.entity_id
_entity_poly.type
_entity_poly.pdbx_seq_one_letter_code
_entity_poly.pdbx_strand_id
1 'polypeptide(L)'
;MHAPNPDRGLSPIVGTVTLLVITVLLAATVAAGLFGLADSALALEDPLETTDTDDDAPSATFDLEKNGPYTIVTHAGSDDLDGSQLEIETDSGTEPWGDRTVSAGDETMVPGDVERVSYDGEEMEVSS
;
A
#
# COMPACT_ATOMS: atom_id res chain seq x y z
N MET A 1 4.13 -23.61 78.07
CA MET A 1 2.69 -23.86 77.87
C MET A 1 2.20 -22.83 76.86
N HIS A 2 1.97 -23.23 75.60
CA HIS A 2 1.67 -22.35 74.47
C HIS A 2 0.14 -22.21 74.35
N ALA A 3 -0.38 -20.99 74.45
CA ALA A 3 -1.81 -20.72 74.27
C ALA A 3 -2.14 -20.68 72.75
N PRO A 4 -3.26 -21.27 72.31
CA PRO A 4 -3.64 -21.26 70.90
C PRO A 4 -4.04 -19.84 70.46
N ASN A 5 -3.51 -19.40 69.31
CA ASN A 5 -3.98 -18.18 68.65
C ASN A 5 -5.39 -18.44 68.11
N PRO A 6 -6.39 -17.60 68.42
CA PRO A 6 -7.71 -17.75 67.84
C PRO A 6 -7.64 -17.44 66.35
N ASP A 7 -8.04 -18.41 65.53
CA ASP A 7 -8.30 -18.23 64.10
C ASP A 7 -9.24 -17.03 63.90
N ARG A 8 -8.69 -15.89 63.49
CA ARG A 8 -9.47 -14.69 63.21
C ARG A 8 -10.20 -14.88 61.89
N GLY A 9 -11.40 -15.45 61.95
CA GLY A 9 -12.35 -15.38 60.85
C GLY A 9 -12.59 -13.93 60.47
N LEU A 10 -12.49 -13.62 59.18
CA LEU A 10 -12.79 -12.28 58.67
C LEU A 10 -14.23 -11.92 59.01
N SER A 11 -14.46 -10.70 59.52
CA SER A 11 -15.82 -10.21 59.78
C SER A 11 -16.63 -10.26 58.48
N PRO A 12 -17.88 -10.74 58.49
CA PRO A 12 -18.70 -10.86 57.28
C PRO A 12 -18.77 -9.57 56.45
N ILE A 13 -18.78 -8.42 57.13
CA ILE A 13 -18.80 -7.10 56.50
C ILE A 13 -17.45 -6.78 55.87
N VAL A 14 -16.36 -7.10 56.55
CA VAL A 14 -14.99 -6.89 56.03
C VAL A 14 -14.74 -7.78 54.82
N GLY A 15 -15.24 -9.03 54.83
CA GLY A 15 -15.18 -9.92 53.67
C GLY A 15 -15.94 -9.37 52.46
N THR A 16 -17.13 -8.80 52.69
CA THR A 16 -17.96 -8.21 51.63
C THR A 16 -17.30 -6.98 51.01
N VAL A 17 -16.78 -6.07 51.84
CA VAL A 17 -16.08 -4.87 51.36
C VAL A 17 -14.81 -5.26 50.59
N THR A 18 -14.04 -6.21 51.11
CA THR A 18 -12.83 -6.71 50.44
C THR A 18 -13.16 -7.34 49.09
N LEU A 19 -14.21 -8.15 49.03
CA LEU A 19 -14.67 -8.77 47.79
C LEU A 19 -15.08 -7.69 46.76
N LEU A 20 -15.87 -6.71 47.18
CA LEU A 20 -16.35 -5.63 46.31
C LEU A 20 -15.18 -4.81 45.74
N VAL A 21 -14.20 -4.46 46.57
CA VAL A 21 -13.01 -3.71 46.12
C VAL A 21 -12.23 -4.51 45.07
N ILE A 22 -11.97 -5.79 45.31
CA ILE A 22 -11.26 -6.64 44.36
C ILE A 22 -12.04 -6.78 43.06
N THR A 23 -13.36 -6.98 43.12
CA THR A 23 -14.21 -7.07 41.92
C THR A 23 -14.18 -5.79 41.11
N VAL A 24 -14.27 -4.62 41.74
CA VAL A 24 -14.21 -3.33 41.04
C VAL A 24 -12.84 -3.13 40.40
N LEU A 25 -11.76 -3.48 41.10
CA LEU A 25 -10.40 -3.39 40.54
C LEU A 25 -10.23 -4.31 39.33
N LEU A 26 -10.67 -5.58 39.43
CA LEU A 26 -10.61 -6.53 38.32
C LEU A 26 -11.45 -6.06 37.12
N ALA A 27 -12.66 -5.55 37.36
CA ALA A 27 -13.51 -5.01 36.31
C ALA A 27 -12.84 -3.82 35.59
N ALA A 28 -12.22 -2.91 36.34
CA ALA A 28 -11.49 -1.78 35.79
C ALA A 28 -10.26 -2.22 34.97
N THR A 29 -9.51 -3.22 35.43
CA THR A 29 -8.36 -3.77 34.69
C THR A 29 -8.77 -4.45 33.39
N VAL A 30 -9.84 -5.25 33.41
CA VAL A 30 -10.37 -5.90 32.20
C VAL A 30 -10.91 -4.83 31.24
N ALA A 31 -11.64 -3.83 31.73
CA ALA A 31 -12.13 -2.73 30.90
C ALA A 31 -10.98 -1.92 30.29
N ALA A 32 -9.93 -1.61 31.04
CA ALA A 32 -8.74 -0.92 30.53
C ALA A 32 -7.97 -1.75 29.50
N GLY A 33 -7.87 -3.07 29.70
CA GLY A 33 -7.26 -3.98 28.73
C GLY A 33 -8.07 -4.07 27.42
N LEU A 34 -9.40 -4.13 27.51
CA LEU A 34 -10.29 -4.15 26.35
C LEU A 34 -10.37 -2.79 25.64
N PHE A 35 -10.42 -1.69 26.37
CA PHE A 35 -10.43 -0.33 25.81
C PHE A 35 -9.07 0.02 25.19
N GLY A 36 -7.97 -0.39 25.80
CA GLY A 36 -6.64 -0.29 25.20
C GLY A 36 -6.53 -1.11 23.92
N LEU A 37 -7.20 -2.26 23.83
CA LEU A 37 -7.30 -3.05 22.59
C LEU A 37 -8.24 -2.41 21.56
N ALA A 38 -9.29 -1.72 21.98
CA ALA A 38 -10.18 -0.98 21.08
C ALA A 38 -9.48 0.26 20.51
N ASP A 39 -8.72 0.99 21.33
CA ASP A 39 -7.86 2.10 20.89
C ASP A 39 -6.74 1.58 19.98
N SER A 40 -6.14 0.42 20.32
CA SER A 40 -5.17 -0.24 19.44
C SER A 40 -5.80 -0.78 18.16
N ALA A 41 -7.04 -1.29 18.18
CA ALA A 41 -7.72 -1.79 16.98
C ALA A 41 -8.22 -0.66 16.08
N LEU A 42 -8.57 0.50 16.65
CA LEU A 42 -8.83 1.74 15.92
C LEU A 42 -7.53 2.42 15.46
N ALA A 43 -6.40 2.19 16.13
CA ALA A 43 -5.08 2.63 15.66
C ALA A 43 -4.41 1.62 14.69
N LEU A 44 -4.95 0.40 14.59
CA LEU A 44 -4.67 -0.59 13.54
C LEU A 44 -5.61 -0.43 12.33
N GLU A 45 -6.44 0.63 12.34
CA GLU A 45 -6.54 1.48 11.17
C GLU A 45 -5.21 2.29 11.08
N ASP A 46 -4.04 1.64 11.07
CA ASP A 46 -3.32 1.58 9.80
C ASP A 46 -4.39 1.64 8.69
N PRO A 47 -4.63 2.79 8.03
CA PRO A 47 -4.99 2.63 6.65
C PRO A 47 -3.87 1.70 6.18
N LEU A 48 -4.22 0.45 5.85
CA LEU A 48 -3.54 -0.16 4.74
C LEU A 48 -3.42 1.02 3.79
N GLU A 49 -2.19 1.46 3.54
CA GLU A 49 -1.90 1.97 2.24
C GLU A 49 -2.43 0.86 1.31
N THR A 50 -3.74 0.89 1.02
CA THR A 50 -4.13 1.36 -0.28
C THR A 50 -3.18 2.53 -0.50
N THR A 51 -2.02 2.23 -1.05
CA THR A 51 -1.83 2.59 -2.43
C THR A 51 -3.21 2.44 -3.08
N ASP A 52 -4.09 3.42 -2.86
CA ASP A 52 -4.49 4.30 -3.92
C ASP A 52 -3.18 4.58 -4.64
N THR A 53 -2.76 3.61 -5.44
CA THR A 53 -2.58 3.86 -6.85
C THR A 53 -3.91 4.51 -7.19
N ASP A 54 -3.98 5.83 -6.93
CA ASP A 54 -4.48 6.72 -7.95
C ASP A 54 -3.82 6.13 -9.20
N ASP A 55 -4.59 5.29 -9.89
CA ASP A 55 -4.38 4.81 -11.25
C ASP A 55 -4.47 6.06 -12.15
N ASP A 56 -3.69 7.09 -11.77
CA ASP A 56 -3.14 8.18 -12.54
C ASP A 56 -1.82 7.70 -13.16
N ALA A 57 -1.57 6.38 -13.20
CA ALA A 57 -0.85 5.83 -14.34
C ALA A 57 -1.66 6.30 -15.55
N PRO A 58 -1.10 7.20 -16.39
CA PRO A 58 -1.85 7.75 -17.51
C PRO A 58 -2.40 6.58 -18.31
N SER A 59 -3.64 6.68 -18.78
CA SER A 59 -4.30 5.67 -19.61
C SER A 59 -3.72 5.70 -21.03
N ALA A 60 -2.40 5.57 -21.09
CA ALA A 60 -1.59 5.71 -22.27
C ALA A 60 -1.24 4.32 -22.80
N THR A 61 -1.97 3.94 -23.85
CA THR A 61 -1.68 2.75 -24.63
C THR A 61 -0.69 3.10 -25.74
N PHE A 62 0.16 2.15 -26.12
CA PHE A 62 1.08 2.29 -27.25
C PHE A 62 0.84 1.23 -28.31
N ASP A 63 0.75 1.63 -29.58
CA ASP A 63 0.69 0.72 -30.71
C ASP A 63 2.09 0.46 -31.28
N LEU A 64 2.40 -0.80 -31.53
CA LEU A 64 3.68 -1.28 -32.06
C LEU A 64 3.52 -1.78 -33.49
N GLU A 65 4.06 -1.06 -34.47
CA GLU A 65 4.09 -1.51 -35.87
C GLU A 65 5.52 -1.90 -36.30
N LYS A 66 5.70 -3.17 -36.69
CA LYS A 66 7.00 -3.64 -37.17
C LYS A 66 7.28 -3.18 -38.60
N ASN A 67 8.34 -2.39 -38.79
CA ASN A 67 8.80 -1.86 -40.07
C ASN A 67 10.24 -2.32 -40.40
N GLY A 68 10.37 -3.57 -40.84
CA GLY A 68 11.67 -4.14 -41.20
C GLY A 68 12.55 -4.35 -39.95
N PRO A 69 13.77 -3.75 -39.88
CA PRO A 69 14.64 -3.84 -38.71
C PRO A 69 14.29 -2.83 -37.61
N TYR A 70 13.23 -2.04 -37.78
CA TYR A 70 12.76 -1.06 -36.81
C TYR A 70 11.32 -1.37 -36.37
N THR A 71 10.96 -0.87 -35.20
CA THR A 71 9.58 -0.85 -34.71
C THR A 71 9.15 0.60 -34.55
N ILE A 72 7.99 0.93 -35.11
CA ILE A 72 7.32 2.21 -34.92
C ILE A 72 6.47 2.08 -33.66
N VAL A 73 6.75 2.92 -32.67
CA VAL A 73 5.98 3.00 -31.43
C VAL A 73 5.12 4.25 -31.52
N THR A 74 3.81 4.08 -31.44
CA THR A 74 2.82 5.16 -31.53
C THR A 74 2.12 5.34 -30.21
N HIS A 75 2.06 6.55 -29.69
CA HIS A 75 1.25 6.83 -28.51
C HIS A 75 -0.23 6.88 -28.88
N ALA A 76 -1.01 5.90 -28.45
CA ALA A 76 -2.46 5.81 -28.71
C ALA A 76 -3.32 6.35 -27.54
N GLY A 77 -2.68 6.66 -26.41
CA GLY A 77 -3.27 7.27 -25.23
C GLY A 77 -3.88 8.65 -25.47
N SER A 78 -4.78 9.06 -24.57
CA SER A 78 -5.39 10.40 -24.59
C SER A 78 -4.62 11.44 -23.79
N ASP A 79 -3.71 10.99 -22.92
CA ASP A 79 -2.94 11.82 -22.00
C ASP A 79 -1.72 12.43 -22.69
N ASP A 80 -1.13 13.46 -22.09
CA ASP A 80 0.16 14.00 -22.51
C ASP A 80 1.24 13.49 -21.56
N LEU A 81 2.29 12.86 -22.08
CA LEU A 81 3.37 12.29 -21.29
C LEU A 81 4.64 13.13 -21.41
N ASP A 82 5.47 13.19 -20.37
CA ASP A 82 6.83 13.69 -20.49
C ASP A 82 7.73 12.60 -21.13
N GLY A 83 8.16 12.82 -22.37
CA GLY A 83 8.98 11.83 -23.10
C GLY A 83 10.34 11.56 -22.45
N SER A 84 10.81 12.42 -21.55
CA SER A 84 12.04 12.19 -20.79
C SER A 84 11.87 11.13 -19.70
N GLN A 85 10.63 10.87 -19.26
CA GLN A 85 10.27 9.82 -18.32
C GLN A 85 9.74 8.56 -19.02
N LEU A 86 9.58 8.60 -20.35
CA LEU A 86 9.11 7.48 -21.16
C LEU A 86 10.31 6.70 -21.72
N GLU A 87 10.46 5.45 -21.31
CA GLU A 87 11.53 4.55 -21.71
C GLU A 87 10.99 3.43 -22.60
N ILE A 88 11.72 3.13 -23.67
CA ILE A 88 11.43 2.04 -24.59
C ILE A 88 12.56 1.02 -24.47
N GLU A 89 12.22 -0.18 -24.00
CA GLU A 89 13.13 -1.32 -23.91
C GLU A 89 13.03 -2.15 -25.20
N THR A 90 14.17 -2.31 -25.86
CA THR A 90 14.33 -3.12 -27.06
C THR A 90 15.33 -4.25 -26.80
N ASP A 91 15.42 -5.21 -27.72
CA ASP A 91 16.43 -6.29 -27.68
C ASP A 91 17.89 -5.77 -27.60
N SER A 92 18.11 -4.52 -28.01
CA SER A 92 19.41 -3.88 -28.09
C SER A 92 19.71 -2.96 -26.91
N GLY A 93 18.72 -2.67 -26.05
CA GLY A 93 18.84 -1.84 -24.87
C GLY A 93 17.63 -0.93 -24.64
N THR A 94 17.72 -0.11 -23.59
CA THR A 94 16.70 0.86 -23.20
C THR A 94 17.07 2.25 -23.70
N GLU A 95 16.13 2.94 -24.35
CA GLU A 95 16.29 4.30 -24.85
C GLU A 95 15.10 5.17 -24.43
N PRO A 96 15.30 6.44 -24.04
CA PRO A 96 14.19 7.35 -23.78
C PRO A 96 13.49 7.74 -25.08
N TRP A 97 12.18 8.01 -25.03
CA TRP A 97 11.42 8.51 -26.18
C TRP A 97 11.96 9.86 -26.68
N GLY A 98 12.35 10.74 -25.75
CA GLY A 98 13.03 12.02 -26.02
C GLY A 98 12.54 13.15 -25.13
N ASP A 99 13.22 14.30 -25.10
CA ASP A 99 12.99 15.36 -24.09
C ASP A 99 11.74 16.25 -24.31
N ARG A 100 10.74 15.76 -25.04
CA ARG A 100 9.53 16.52 -25.42
C ARG A 100 8.27 15.89 -24.82
N THR A 101 7.22 16.68 -24.70
CA THR A 101 5.88 16.14 -24.46
C THR A 101 5.46 15.22 -25.61
N VAL A 102 4.91 14.06 -25.24
CA VAL A 102 4.39 13.03 -26.15
C VAL A 102 2.88 13.03 -26.04
N SER A 103 2.21 13.40 -27.12
CA SER A 103 0.76 13.48 -27.23
C SER A 103 0.19 12.32 -28.03
N ALA A 104 -1.13 12.12 -27.99
CA ALA A 104 -1.82 11.14 -28.81
C ALA A 104 -1.45 11.26 -30.31
N GLY A 105 -1.05 10.15 -30.92
CA GLY A 105 -0.62 10.06 -32.33
C GLY A 105 0.84 10.43 -32.57
N ASP A 106 1.62 10.78 -31.54
CA ASP A 106 3.07 10.91 -31.69
C ASP A 106 3.73 9.55 -31.91
N GLU A 107 4.73 9.54 -32.78
CA GLU A 107 5.46 8.34 -33.16
C GLU A 107 6.96 8.50 -32.87
N THR A 108 7.60 7.39 -32.51
CA THR A 108 9.05 7.26 -32.54
C THR A 108 9.43 5.93 -33.18
N MET A 109 10.64 5.87 -33.72
CA MET A 109 11.17 4.67 -34.37
C MET A 109 12.37 4.19 -33.60
N VAL A 110 12.30 2.95 -33.12
CA VAL A 110 13.37 2.29 -32.38
C VAL A 110 13.92 1.11 -33.18
N PRO A 111 15.22 0.81 -33.08
CA PRO A 111 15.79 -0.39 -33.70
C PRO A 111 15.32 -1.65 -32.98
N GLY A 112 15.07 -2.71 -33.74
CA GLY A 112 14.77 -4.02 -33.18
C GLY A 112 13.31 -4.20 -32.75
N ASP A 113 13.10 -5.23 -31.92
CA ASP A 113 11.81 -5.59 -31.34
C ASP A 113 11.64 -4.89 -29.99
N VAL A 114 10.48 -4.25 -29.78
CA VAL A 114 10.13 -3.63 -28.49
C VAL A 114 9.67 -4.73 -27.53
N GLU A 115 10.34 -4.82 -26.39
CA GLU A 115 10.04 -5.78 -25.32
C GLU A 115 9.10 -5.16 -24.28
N ARG A 116 9.29 -3.88 -23.98
CA ARG A 116 8.53 -3.13 -22.98
C ARG A 116 8.53 -1.64 -23.29
N VAL A 117 7.43 -0.97 -22.97
CA VAL A 117 7.34 0.49 -22.87
C VAL A 117 7.02 0.81 -21.41
N SER A 118 7.73 1.76 -20.79
CA SER A 118 7.51 2.15 -19.40
C SER A 118 7.55 3.66 -19.21
N TYR A 119 6.70 4.19 -18.33
CA TYR A 119 6.66 5.60 -17.96
C TYR A 119 6.92 5.75 -16.46
N ASP A 120 7.91 6.55 -16.09
CA ASP A 120 8.35 6.75 -14.69
C ASP A 120 8.65 5.44 -13.92
N GLY A 121 9.07 4.40 -14.65
CA GLY A 121 9.36 3.06 -14.12
C GLY A 121 8.15 2.11 -14.05
N GLU A 122 6.96 2.56 -14.46
CA GLU A 122 5.75 1.74 -14.55
C GLU A 122 5.56 1.20 -15.97
N GLU A 123 5.22 -0.09 -16.11
CA GLU A 123 5.02 -0.72 -17.42
C GLU A 123 3.69 -0.29 -18.05
N MET A 124 3.75 0.18 -19.30
CA MET A 124 2.60 0.69 -20.04
C MET A 124 1.96 -0.40 -20.91
N GLU A 125 0.66 -0.27 -21.17
CA GLU A 125 -0.05 -1.19 -22.06
C GLU A 125 0.41 -1.00 -23.51
N VAL A 126 0.78 -2.11 -24.15
CA VAL A 126 1.17 -2.15 -25.56
C VAL A 126 0.22 -3.03 -26.38
N SER A 127 -0.24 -2.53 -27.53
CA SER A 127 -0.98 -3.25 -28.55
C SER A 127 -0.10 -3.48 -29.79
N SER A 128 -0.24 -4.65 -30.41
CA SER A 128 0.52 -5.09 -31.61
C SER A 128 -0.37 -5.31 -32.82
#